data_AF-A0A0F2R4R9-F1
#
_entry.id   AF-A0A0F2R4R9-F1
#
_cell.length_a   1.000
_cell.length_b   1.000
_cell.length_c   1.000
_cell.angle_alpha   90.00
_cell.angle_beta   90.00
_cell.angle_gamma   90.00
#
_symmetry.space_group_name_H-M   'P 1'
#
loop_
_entity.id
_entity.type
_entity.pdbx_description
1 polymer ?
#
loop_
_entity_poly.entity_id
_entity_poly.type
_entity_poly.pdbx_seq_one_letter_code
_entity_poly.pdbx_strand_id
1 'polypeptide(L)'
;MANNKAATMWGVNVLAFIFLVVLTLTGLINWLVLPRGYAGGGLVSLRHFLRDVHEWTALLFLITIVIHWALHWTYIKTNLKRHGILKK
;
A
#
# COMPACT_ATOMS: atom_id res chain seq x y z
N MET A 1 1.39 -4.52 29.86
CA MET A 1 2.11 -4.42 28.56
C MET A 1 1.28 -4.90 27.35
N ALA A 2 -0.07 -4.93 27.41
CA ALA A 2 -0.92 -5.35 26.29
C ALA A 2 -1.18 -4.22 25.25
N ASN A 3 -1.05 -2.95 25.65
CA ASN A 3 -1.35 -1.80 24.79
C ASN A 3 -0.44 -1.66 23.56
N ASN A 4 0.83 -2.07 23.64
CA ASN A 4 1.78 -1.81 22.56
C ASN A 4 1.48 -2.63 21.30
N LYS A 5 1.08 -3.90 21.43
CA LYS A 5 0.87 -4.77 20.26
C LYS A 5 -0.35 -4.34 19.45
N ALA A 6 -1.45 -4.03 20.12
CA ALA A 6 -2.66 -3.52 19.48
C ALA A 6 -2.38 -2.15 18.82
N ALA A 7 -1.64 -1.27 19.50
CA ALA A 7 -1.21 0.01 18.94
C ALA A 7 -0.33 -0.17 17.70
N THR A 8 0.62 -1.12 17.69
CA THR A 8 1.44 -1.42 16.50
C THR A 8 0.59 -1.91 15.33
N MET A 9 -0.32 -2.86 15.57
CA MET A 9 -1.22 -3.36 14.51
C MET A 9 -2.11 -2.25 13.94
N TRP A 10 -2.66 -1.41 14.81
CA TRP A 10 -3.44 -0.24 14.40
C TRP A 10 -2.60 0.75 13.59
N GLY A 11 -1.39 1.08 14.06
CA GLY A 11 -0.48 1.99 13.36
C GLY A 11 -0.10 1.51 11.96
N VAL A 12 0.17 0.20 11.80
CA VAL A 12 0.43 -0.40 10.48
C VAL A 12 -0.77 -0.29 9.55
N ASN A 13 -2.00 -0.45 10.06
CA ASN A 13 -3.21 -0.29 9.26
C ASN A 13 -3.45 1.16 8.83
N VAL A 14 -3.22 2.13 9.73
CA VAL A 14 -3.31 3.55 9.41
C VAL A 14 -2.27 3.93 8.36
N LEU A 15 -1.03 3.45 8.51
CA LEU A 15 0.04 3.70 7.55
C LEU A 15 -0.30 3.10 6.17
N ALA A 16 -0.79 1.85 6.13
CA ALA A 16 -1.25 1.21 4.91
C ALA A 16 -2.39 2.00 4.24
N PHE A 17 -3.34 2.51 5.03
CA PHE A 17 -4.43 3.33 4.50
C PHE A 17 -3.94 4.64 3.89
N ILE A 18 -2.99 5.34 4.54
CA ILE A 18 -2.39 6.56 4.00
C ILE A 18 -1.70 6.27 2.67
N PHE A 19 -0.88 5.21 2.60
CA PHE A 19 -0.24 4.82 1.34
C PHE A 19 -1.26 4.45 0.25
N LEU A 20 -2.34 3.75 0.60
CA LEU A 20 -3.42 3.44 -0.34
C LEU A 20 -4.06 4.70 -0.91
N VAL A 21 -4.32 5.71 -0.08
CA VAL A 21 -4.87 7.00 -0.54
C VAL A 21 -3.89 7.70 -1.50
N VAL A 22 -2.61 7.79 -1.15
CA VAL A 22 -1.58 8.40 -2.01
C VAL A 22 -1.47 7.66 -3.34
N LEU A 23 -1.42 6.33 -3.33
CA LEU A 23 -1.38 5.49 -4.53
C LEU A 23 -2.61 5.69 -5.40
N THR A 24 -3.80 5.72 -4.79
CA THR A 24 -5.07 5.91 -5.51
C THR A 24 -5.08 7.27 -6.20
N LEU A 25 -4.74 8.35 -5.49
CA LEU A 25 -4.74 9.69 -6.04
C LEU A 25 -3.70 9.84 -7.15
N THR A 26 -2.45 9.47 -6.90
CA THR A 26 -1.37 9.57 -7.89
C THR A 26 -1.61 8.68 -9.11
N GLY A 27 -2.16 7.48 -8.92
CA GLY A 27 -2.51 6.56 -10.01
C GLY A 27 -3.66 7.08 -10.87
N LEU A 28 -4.76 7.51 -10.24
CA LEU A 28 -5.93 8.05 -10.95
C LEU A 28 -5.60 9.36 -11.68
N ILE A 29 -4.85 10.28 -11.05
CA ILE A 29 -4.44 11.54 -11.69
C ILE A 29 -3.55 11.27 -12.91
N ASN A 30 -2.54 10.40 -12.77
CA ASN A 30 -1.65 10.04 -13.88
C ASN A 30 -2.37 9.29 -15.02
N TRP A 31 -3.43 8.55 -14.69
CA TRP A 31 -4.18 7.75 -15.66
C TRP A 31 -5.24 8.55 -16.41
N LEU A 32 -6.03 9.37 -15.69
CA LEU A 32 -7.24 10.03 -16.20
C LEU A 32 -7.05 11.52 -16.53
N VAL A 33 -6.18 12.23 -15.81
CA VAL A 33 -6.08 13.69 -15.90
C VAL A 33 -4.89 14.13 -16.74
N LEU A 34 -3.73 13.49 -16.56
CA LEU A 34 -2.49 14.00 -17.15
C LEU A 34 -2.24 13.46 -18.57
N PRO A 35 -1.82 14.35 -19.50
CA PRO A 35 -1.62 13.99 -20.90
C PRO A 35 -0.47 12.99 -21.09
N ARG A 36 -0.59 12.15 -22.12
CA ARG A 36 0.42 11.16 -22.52
C ARG A 36 1.25 11.71 -23.69
N GLY A 37 2.56 11.53 -23.66
CA GLY A 37 3.46 11.87 -24.77
C GLY A 37 4.68 12.70 -24.34
N TYR A 38 5.59 12.92 -25.30
CA TYR A 38 6.86 13.65 -25.15
C TYR A 38 6.76 15.14 -25.51
N ALA A 39 5.59 15.75 -25.32
CA ALA A 39 5.45 17.19 -25.55
C ALA A 39 6.00 17.94 -24.32
N GLY A 40 7.09 18.69 -24.49
CA GLY A 40 7.69 19.48 -23.41
C GLY A 40 6.68 20.49 -22.84
N GLY A 41 6.36 20.37 -21.56
CA GLY A 41 5.41 21.24 -20.87
C GLY A 41 5.20 20.85 -19.41
N GLY A 42 4.73 21.79 -18.59
CA GLY A 42 4.61 21.62 -17.13
C GLY A 42 3.73 20.44 -16.70
N LEU A 43 2.68 20.10 -17.46
CA LEU A 43 1.81 18.96 -17.18
C LEU A 43 2.51 17.61 -17.37
N VAL A 44 3.47 17.52 -18.30
CA VAL A 44 4.27 16.31 -18.49
C VAL A 44 5.28 16.14 -17.37
N SER A 45 5.94 17.23 -16.94
CA SER A 45 6.82 17.22 -15.76
C SER A 45 6.06 16.82 -14.48
N LEU A 46 4.84 17.34 -14.29
CA LEU A 46 3.97 16.96 -13.17
C LEU A 46 3.62 15.46 -13.21
N ARG A 47 3.34 14.93 -14.41
CA ARG A 47 3.08 13.49 -14.59
C ARG A 47 4.27 12.64 -14.18
N HIS A 48 5.48 13.01 -14.60
CA HIS A 48 6.69 12.32 -14.19
C HIS A 48 6.87 12.36 -12.67
N PHE A 49 6.75 13.54 -12.07
CA PHE A 49 6.84 13.69 -10.61
C PHE A 49 5.82 12.82 -9.86
N LEU A 50 4.53 12.86 -10.26
CA LEU A 50 3.50 12.05 -9.62
C LEU A 50 3.73 10.55 -9.84
N ARG A 51 4.33 10.16 -10.97
CA ARG A 51 4.69 8.76 -11.25
C ARG A 51 5.81 8.30 -10.33
N ASP A 52 6.84 9.13 -10.12
CA ASP A 52 7.93 8.82 -9.20
C ASP A 52 7.40 8.70 -7.76
N VAL A 53 6.55 9.64 -7.32
CA VAL A 53 5.88 9.54 -6.01
C VAL A 53 5.04 8.27 -5.91
N HIS A 54 4.30 7.91 -6.96
CA HIS A 54 3.51 6.68 -6.99
C HIS A 54 4.38 5.43 -6.85
N GLU A 55 5.48 5.34 -7.61
CA GLU A 55 6.38 4.18 -7.61
C GLU A 55 7.05 3.99 -6.25
N TRP A 56 7.59 5.06 -5.66
CA TRP A 56 8.19 4.99 -4.32
C TRP A 56 7.17 4.68 -3.23
N THR A 57 5.97 5.27 -3.32
CA THR A 57 4.89 4.94 -2.38
C THR A 57 4.45 3.49 -2.53
N ALA A 58 4.44 2.94 -3.75
CA ALA A 58 4.05 1.56 -4.01
C ALA A 58 5.05 0.60 -3.37
N LEU A 59 6.34 0.90 -3.46
CA LEU A 59 7.39 0.12 -2.81
C LEU A 59 7.24 0.14 -1.27
N LEU A 60 7.03 1.31 -0.67
CA LEU A 60 6.79 1.43 0.78
C LEU A 60 5.49 0.71 1.21
N PHE A 61 4.44 0.78 0.38
CA PHE A 61 3.20 0.09 0.62
C PHE A 61 3.38 -1.43 0.61
N LEU A 62 4.12 -1.97 -0.37
CA LEU A 62 4.42 -3.41 -0.43
C LEU A 62 5.16 -3.89 0.81
N ILE A 63 6.18 -3.14 1.26
CA ILE A 63 6.90 -3.44 2.52
C ILE A 63 5.92 -3.45 3.71
N THR A 64 5.03 -2.46 3.78
CA THR A 64 4.01 -2.34 4.83
C THR A 64 3.04 -3.52 4.82
N ILE A 65 2.61 -3.98 3.65
CA ILE A 65 1.72 -5.14 3.52
C ILE A 65 2.41 -6.43 3.94
N VAL A 66 3.70 -6.62 3.62
CA VAL A 66 4.48 -7.77 4.11
C VAL A 66 4.55 -7.77 5.64
N ILE A 67 4.84 -6.62 6.25
CA ILE A 67 4.84 -6.45 7.72
C ILE A 67 3.45 -6.76 8.29
N HIS A 68 2.38 -6.23 7.67
CA HIS A 68 1.01 -6.48 8.07
C HIS A 68 0.69 -8.00 8.07
N TRP A 69 1.02 -8.72 7.00
CA TRP A 69 0.82 -10.17 6.95
C TRP A 69 1.63 -10.92 8.00
N ALA A 70 2.87 -10.53 8.25
CA ALA A 70 3.70 -11.13 9.30
C ALA A 70 3.07 -10.94 10.69
N LEU A 71 2.56 -9.75 11.00
CA LEU A 71 1.86 -9.45 12.26
C LEU A 71 0.56 -10.25 12.41
N HIS A 72 -0.13 -10.51 11.30
CA HIS A 72 -1.38 -11.27 11.27
C HIS A 72 -1.18 -12.77 11.01
N TRP A 73 0.05 -13.27 10.91
CA TRP A 73 0.34 -14.64 10.46
C TRP A 73 -0.34 -15.72 11.30
N THR A 74 -0.39 -15.54 12.62
CA THR A 74 -1.09 -16.49 13.52
C THR A 74 -2.59 -16.53 13.23
N TYR A 75 -3.21 -15.37 13.00
CA TYR A 75 -4.63 -15.29 12.65
C TYR A 75 -4.92 -15.96 11.30
N ILE A 76 -4.06 -15.72 10.29
CA ILE A 76 -4.16 -16.33 8.96
C ILE A 76 -4.08 -17.85 9.07
N LYS A 77 -3.05 -18.40 9.75
CA LYS A 77 -2.90 -19.85 9.94
C LYS A 77 -4.10 -20.47 10.66
N THR A 78 -4.60 -19.84 11.71
CA THR A 78 -5.77 -20.33 12.45
C THR A 78 -7.01 -20.38 11.55
N ASN A 79 -7.23 -19.36 10.73
CA ASN A 79 -8.36 -19.36 9.80
C ASN A 79 -8.20 -20.37 8.65
N LEU A 80 -6.99 -20.53 8.10
CA LEU A 80 -6.72 -21.53 7.06
C LEU A 80 -6.94 -22.96 7.58
N LYS A 81 -6.57 -23.24 8.83
CA LYS A 81 -6.88 -24.52 9.50
C LYS A 81 -8.37 -24.69 9.70
N ARG A 82 -9.07 -23.64 10.17
CA ARG A 82 -10.53 -23.67 10.38
C ARG A 82 -11.31 -23.98 9.10
N HIS A 83 -10.84 -23.49 7.95
CA HIS A 83 -11.46 -23.76 6.65
C HIS A 83 -10.91 -25.01 5.94
N GLY A 84 -10.07 -25.81 6.60
CA GLY A 84 -9.55 -27.07 6.06
C GLY A 84 -8.51 -26.92 4.94
N ILE A 85 -8.03 -25.70 4.66
CA ILE A 85 -7.05 -25.41 3.60
C ILE A 85 -5.65 -25.86 4.03
N LEU A 86 -5.31 -25.66 5.31
CA LEU A 86 -4.04 -26.09 5.90
C LEU A 86 -4.25 -27.36 6.71
N LYS A 87 -3.76 -28.50 6.19
CA LYS A 87 -3.62 -29.73 6.98
C LYS A 87 -2.45 -29.60 7.95
N LYS A 88 -2.57 -30.28 9.09
CA LYS A 88 -1.72 -30.16 10.28
C LYS A 88 -0.23 -30.15 9.97
#